data_AF-A0A7L2MC77-F1
#
_entry.id   AF-A0A7L2MC77-F1
#
_cell.length_a   1.000
_cell.length_b   1.000
_cell.length_c   1.000
_cell.angle_alpha   90.00
_cell.angle_beta   90.00
_cell.angle_gamma   90.00
#
_symmetry.space_group_name_H-M   'P 1'
#
loop_
_entity.id
_entity.type
_entity.pdbx_description
1 polymer ?
#
loop_
_entity_poly.entity_id
_entity_poly.type
_entity_poly.pdbx_seq_one_letter_code
_entity_poly.pdbx_strand_id
1 'polypeptide(L)'
;APPGHTQDGGQDTSFRWQCVDQPIGKLLFRRFLEGAPQFAAAGALWAEIEAFEQCEDTEREASAKRLRSRFFTPGGSEHCGFLSAAATAPPTG
;
A
#
# COMPACT_ATOMS: atom_id res chain seq x y z
N ALA A 1 41.08 -14.28 26.95
CA ALA A 1 39.68 -14.50 26.55
C ALA A 1 39.32 -13.43 25.52
N PRO A 2 38.74 -13.77 24.37
CA PRO A 2 38.32 -12.75 23.41
C PRO A 2 37.12 -11.97 23.96
N PRO A 3 36.93 -10.71 23.53
CA PRO A 3 35.82 -9.89 24.00
C PRO A 3 34.50 -10.54 23.58
N GLY A 4 33.55 -10.56 24.52
CA GLY A 4 32.24 -11.13 24.32
C GLY A 4 31.53 -10.49 23.13
N HIS A 5 30.92 -11.34 22.31
CA HIS A 5 29.87 -10.91 21.40
C HIS A 5 28.72 -10.35 22.22
N THR A 6 28.69 -9.04 22.44
CA THR A 6 27.44 -8.35 22.74
C THR A 6 26.69 -8.26 21.41
N GLN A 7 26.01 -9.34 21.04
CA GLN A 7 25.03 -9.30 19.96
C GLN A 7 23.81 -8.58 20.51
N ASP A 8 23.79 -7.27 20.32
CA ASP A 8 22.62 -6.46 20.61
C ASP A 8 21.50 -6.93 19.67
N GLY A 9 20.45 -7.52 20.24
CA GLY A 9 19.29 -8.06 19.53
C GLY A 9 18.40 -6.94 18.99
N GLY A 10 18.97 -6.02 18.22
CA GLY A 10 18.27 -4.88 17.66
C GLY A 10 17.22 -5.36 16.66
N GLN A 11 15.95 -5.31 17.05
CA GLN A 11 14.84 -5.52 16.12
C GLN A 11 14.90 -4.43 15.05
N ASP A 12 14.82 -4.82 13.78
CA ASP A 12 14.69 -3.85 12.68
C ASP A 12 13.43 -3.01 12.90
N THR A 13 13.59 -1.70 13.03
CA THR A 13 12.50 -0.76 13.27
C THR A 13 12.07 -0.02 12.02
N SER A 14 12.58 -0.39 10.85
CA SER A 14 12.17 0.21 9.58
C SER A 14 10.67 -0.01 9.31
N PHE A 15 10.04 0.98 8.70
CA PHE A 15 8.63 0.87 8.29
C PHE A 15 8.40 -0.31 7.35
N ARG A 16 9.35 -0.54 6.42
CA ARG A 16 9.27 -1.63 5.45
C ARG A 16 9.17 -2.98 6.18
N TRP A 17 10.08 -3.23 7.12
CA TRP A 17 10.06 -4.45 7.91
C TRP A 17 8.78 -4.57 8.75
N GLN A 18 8.47 -3.56 9.56
CA GLN A 18 7.37 -3.64 10.53
C GLN A 18 5.99 -3.67 9.86
N CYS A 19 5.75 -2.87 8.81
CA CYS A 19 4.42 -2.61 8.28
C CYS A 19 4.14 -3.27 6.93
N VAL A 20 5.15 -3.86 6.29
CA VAL A 20 4.97 -4.47 4.95
C VAL A 20 5.44 -5.91 4.91
N ASP A 21 6.63 -6.21 5.41
CA ASP A 21 7.20 -7.56 5.33
C ASP A 21 6.71 -8.47 6.46
N GLN A 22 6.51 -7.94 7.67
CA GLN A 22 5.94 -8.69 8.79
C GLN A 22 4.42 -8.84 8.62
N PRO A 23 3.86 -10.07 8.47
CA PRO A 23 2.44 -10.26 8.15
C PRO A 23 1.50 -9.67 9.22
N ILE A 24 1.83 -9.87 10.50
CA ILE A 24 1.03 -9.34 11.62
C ILE A 24 1.14 -7.81 11.65
N GLY A 25 2.34 -7.27 11.46
CA GLY A 25 2.54 -5.83 11.47
C GLY A 25 1.84 -5.14 10.29
N LYS A 26 1.88 -5.73 9.09
CA LYS A 26 1.08 -5.30 7.93
C LYS A 26 -0.42 -5.34 8.21
N LEU A 27 -0.93 -6.41 8.83
CA LEU A 27 -2.34 -6.51 9.22
C LEU A 27 -2.74 -5.39 10.18
N LEU A 28 -1.96 -5.17 11.25
CA LEU A 28 -2.22 -4.12 12.22
C LEU A 28 -2.16 -2.73 11.59
N PHE A 29 -1.19 -2.50 10.72
CA PHE A 29 -1.04 -1.24 10.01
C PHE A 29 -2.21 -0.99 9.05
N ARG A 30 -2.68 -2.01 8.31
CA ARG A 30 -3.91 -1.90 7.49
C ARG A 30 -5.13 -1.52 8.33
N ARG A 31 -5.31 -2.12 9.50
CA ARG A 31 -6.39 -1.74 10.44
C ARG A 31 -6.28 -0.32 10.94
N PHE A 32 -5.05 0.15 11.20
CA PHE A 32 -4.79 1.53 11.56
C PHE A 32 -5.20 2.50 10.43
N LEU A 33 -4.84 2.19 9.18
CA LEU A 33 -5.24 2.99 8.01
C LEU A 33 -6.76 3.03 7.82
N GLU A 34 -7.44 1.90 8.00
CA GLU A 34 -8.91 1.78 7.92
C GLU A 34 -9.63 2.59 9.01
N GLY A 35 -9.06 2.65 10.22
CA GLY A 35 -9.66 3.34 11.37
C GLY A 35 -9.46 4.86 11.39
N ALA A 36 -8.61 5.41 10.51
CA ALA A 36 -8.23 6.81 10.50
C ALA A 36 -8.71 7.49 9.21
N PRO A 37 -9.71 8.40 9.25
CA PRO A 37 -10.30 8.99 8.05
C PRO A 37 -9.29 9.64 7.08
N GLN A 38 -8.21 10.23 7.61
CA GLN A 38 -7.16 10.84 6.80
C GLN A 38 -6.30 9.82 6.01
N PHE A 39 -6.33 8.55 6.40
CA PHE A 39 -5.57 7.47 5.79
C PHE A 39 -6.45 6.44 5.08
N ALA A 40 -7.77 6.49 5.28
CA ALA A 40 -8.72 5.51 4.75
C ALA A 40 -8.58 5.32 3.23
N ALA A 41 -8.46 6.41 2.46
CA ALA A 41 -8.29 6.34 1.01
C ALA A 41 -6.97 5.64 0.60
N ALA A 42 -5.88 5.87 1.33
CA ALA A 42 -4.59 5.21 1.07
C ALA A 42 -4.65 3.71 1.42
N GLY A 43 -5.29 3.35 2.54
CA GLY A 43 -5.52 1.96 2.91
C GLY A 43 -6.40 1.21 1.91
N ALA A 44 -7.45 1.86 1.43
CA ALA A 44 -8.34 1.31 0.40
C ALA A 44 -7.62 1.12 -0.94
N LEU A 45 -6.83 2.11 -1.39
CA LEU A 45 -6.02 1.99 -2.60
C LEU A 45 -5.06 0.80 -2.51
N TRP A 46 -4.35 0.65 -1.39
CA TRP A 46 -3.42 -0.45 -1.22
C TRP A 46 -4.13 -1.81 -1.31
N ALA A 47 -5.27 -1.97 -0.63
CA ALA A 47 -6.06 -3.20 -0.71
C ALA A 47 -6.51 -3.51 -2.14
N GLU A 48 -6.90 -2.49 -2.91
CA GLU A 48 -7.33 -2.64 -4.30
C GLU A 48 -6.18 -2.94 -5.26
N ILE A 49 -4.98 -2.42 -5.02
CA ILE A 49 -3.77 -2.81 -5.77
C ILE A 49 -3.44 -4.29 -5.52
N GLU A 50 -3.47 -4.74 -4.26
CA GLU A 50 -3.23 -6.15 -3.93
C GLU A 50 -4.27 -7.06 -4.58
N ALA A 51 -5.54 -6.65 -4.60
CA ALA A 51 -6.59 -7.38 -5.30
C ALA A 51 -6.36 -7.39 -6.82
N PHE A 52 -5.95 -6.26 -7.39
CA PHE A 52 -5.64 -6.12 -8.82
C PHE A 52 -4.47 -7.03 -9.26
N GLU A 53 -3.45 -7.19 -8.42
CA GLU A 53 -2.33 -8.11 -8.67
C GLU A 53 -2.79 -9.57 -8.75
N GLN A 54 -3.88 -9.92 -8.06
CA GLN A 54 -4.49 -11.25 -8.09
C GLN A 54 -5.62 -11.39 -9.13
N CYS A 55 -5.93 -10.34 -9.90
CA CYS A 55 -6.97 -10.42 -10.93
C CYS A 55 -6.54 -11.31 -12.11
N GLU A 56 -7.49 -12.10 -12.58
CA GLU A 56 -7.40 -12.80 -13.86
C GLU A 56 -7.28 -11.81 -15.02
N ASP A 57 -6.63 -12.22 -16.11
CA ASP A 57 -6.39 -11.34 -17.26
C ASP A 57 -7.67 -10.86 -17.93
N THR A 58 -8.74 -11.66 -17.88
CA THR A 58 -10.08 -11.30 -18.38
C THR A 58 -10.74 -10.17 -17.59
N GLU A 59 -10.36 -9.99 -16.32
CA GLU A 59 -10.92 -8.97 -15.43
C GLU A 59 -9.99 -7.75 -15.29
N ARG A 60 -8.71 -7.90 -15.65
CA ARG A 60 -7.65 -6.92 -15.43
C ARG A 60 -7.99 -5.54 -15.99
N GLU A 61 -8.52 -5.46 -17.21
CA GLU A 61 -8.87 -4.15 -17.80
C GLU A 61 -9.98 -3.44 -17.00
N ALA A 62 -11.03 -4.17 -16.63
CA ALA A 62 -12.13 -3.63 -15.85
C ALA A 62 -11.68 -3.20 -14.45
N SER A 63 -10.83 -4.00 -13.80
CA SER A 63 -10.23 -3.67 -12.50
C SER A 63 -9.34 -2.43 -12.58
N ALA A 64 -8.48 -2.32 -13.59
CA ALA A 64 -7.64 -1.14 -13.81
C ALA A 64 -8.48 0.13 -14.05
N LYS A 65 -9.60 0.01 -14.77
CA LYS A 65 -10.52 1.14 -14.98
C LYS A 65 -11.16 1.60 -13.66
N ARG A 66 -11.65 0.67 -12.84
CA ARG A 66 -12.23 0.97 -11.52
C ARG A 66 -11.23 1.66 -10.60
N LEU A 67 -10.01 1.13 -10.53
CA LEU A 67 -8.94 1.68 -9.71
C LEU A 67 -8.64 3.14 -10.09
N ARG A 68 -8.47 3.41 -11.39
CA ARG A 68 -8.24 4.78 -11.91
C ARG A 68 -9.38 5.74 -11.59
N SER A 69 -10.64 5.34 -11.83
CA SER A 69 -11.79 6.21 -11.59
C SER A 69 -12.01 6.50 -10.10
N ARG A 70 -11.72 5.53 -9.23
CA ARG A 70 -11.96 5.63 -7.79
C ARG A 70 -10.88 6.43 -7.06
N PHE A 71 -9.60 6.17 -7.39
CA PHE A 71 -8.47 6.69 -6.60
C PHE A 71 -7.64 7.76 -7.30
N PHE A 72 -7.51 7.72 -8.65
CA PHE A 72 -6.56 8.60 -9.36
C PHE A 72 -7.23 9.85 -9.96
N THR A 73 -8.55 9.82 -10.10
CA THR A 73 -9.30 10.89 -10.74
C THR A 73 -9.78 11.91 -9.70
N PRO A 74 -9.49 13.21 -9.85
CA PRO A 74 -10.09 14.24 -9.01
C PRO A 74 -11.62 14.15 -9.01
N GLY A 75 -12.23 14.10 -7.83
CA GLY A 75 -13.68 13.87 -7.67
C GLY A 75 -14.11 12.40 -7.61
N GLY A 76 -13.18 11.45 -7.74
CA GLY A 76 -13.42 10.04 -7.40
C GLY A 76 -13.75 9.86 -5.91
N SER A 77 -14.52 8.82 -5.56
CA SER A 77 -15.04 8.61 -4.20
C SER A 77 -13.95 8.51 -3.13
N GLU A 78 -12.77 8.02 -3.49
CA GLU A 78 -11.60 7.88 -2.61
C GLU A 78 -10.35 8.46 -3.27
N HIS A 79 -10.51 9.61 -3.94
CA HIS A 79 -9.42 10.29 -4.62
C HIS A 79 -8.19 10.49 -3.71
N CYS A 80 -7.07 9.90 -4.12
CA CYS A 80 -5.79 9.94 -3.42
C CYS A 80 -4.98 11.16 -3.85
N GLY A 81 -5.33 12.32 -3.31
CA GLY A 81 -4.68 13.60 -3.64
C GLY A 81 -3.20 13.72 -3.24
N PHE A 82 -2.65 12.74 -2.51
CA PHE A 82 -1.22 12.66 -2.20
C PHE A 82 -0.39 12.08 -3.35
N LEU A 83 -1.02 11.48 -4.36
CA LEU A 83 -0.33 10.94 -5.53
C LEU A 83 0.13 12.06 -6.46
N SER A 84 1.32 11.92 -7.01
CA SER A 84 1.82 12.83 -8.03
C SER A 84 1.16 12.57 -9.38
N ALA A 85 1.12 13.59 -10.24
CA ALA A 85 0.61 13.44 -11.60
C ALA A 85 1.33 12.33 -12.40
N ALA A 86 2.62 12.13 -12.15
CA ALA A 86 3.40 11.06 -12.77
C ALA A 86 2.96 9.66 -12.31
N ALA A 87 2.61 9.50 -11.02
CA ALA A 87 2.15 8.21 -10.49
C ALA A 87 0.76 7.81 -11.04
N THR A 88 -0.06 8.79 -11.42
CA THR A 88 -1.41 8.57 -11.97
C THR A 88 -1.46 8.60 -13.50
N ALA A 89 -0.33 8.85 -14.16
CA ALA A 89 -0.29 8.95 -15.62
C ALA A 89 -0.56 7.58 -16.28
N PRO A 90 -1.26 7.55 -17.42
CA PRO A 90 -1.33 6.33 -18.23
C PRO A 90 0.08 5.92 -18.69
N PRO A 91 0.34 4.61 -18.86
CA PRO A 91 1.62 4.14 -19.37
C PRO A 91 1.88 4.77 -20.75
N THR A 92 3.00 5.47 -20.88
CA THR A 92 3.56 5.82 -22.18
C THR A 92 4.06 4.53 -22.81
N GLY A 93 3.37 4.06 -23.85
CA GLY A 93 3.78 2.90 -24.64
C GLY A 93 5.08 3.10 -25.38
#